data_AF-V7HTK5-F1
#
_entry.id   AF-V7HTK5-F1
#
_cell.length_a   1.000
_cell.length_b   1.000
_cell.length_c   1.000
_cell.angle_alpha   90.00
_cell.angle_beta   90.00
_cell.angle_gamma   90.00
#
_symmetry.space_group_name_H-M   'P 1'
#
loop_
_entity.id
_entity.type
_entity.pdbx_description
1 polymer ?
#
loop_
_entity_poly.entity_id
_entity_poly.type
_entity_poly.pdbx_seq_one_letter_code
_entity_poly.pdbx_strand_id
1 'polypeptide(L)' 'MFIGGLSMKFFDENYSQEIPTRIKCLRKKYNLKQSDLGNVGQVSQVEKGK' A
#
# COMPACT_ATOMS: atom_id res chain seq x y z
N MET A 1 0.52 15.85 20.68
CA MET A 1 0.34 15.89 19.21
C MET A 1 0.14 14.46 18.70
N PHE A 2 -1.06 13.89 18.86
CA PHE A 2 -1.41 12.52 18.42
C PHE A 2 -1.93 12.52 16.97
N ILE A 3 -1.24 13.20 16.06
CA ILE A 3 -1.72 13.35 14.67
C ILE A 3 -1.53 12.03 13.89
N GLY A 4 -0.60 11.16 14.31
CA GLY A 4 -0.37 9.86 13.65
C GLY A 4 -1.43 8.80 13.97
N GLY A 5 -1.90 8.69 15.21
CA GLY A 5 -2.79 7.60 15.63
C GLY A 5 -4.23 7.72 15.12
N LEU A 6 -4.76 8.94 15.03
CA LEU A 6 -6.08 9.22 14.46
C LEU A 6 -6.05 9.18 12.93
N SER A 7 -4.99 9.71 12.31
CA SER A 7 -4.83 9.70 10.85
C SER A 7 -4.73 8.28 10.32
N MET A 8 -3.92 7.41 10.95
CA MET A 8 -3.73 6.04 10.46
C MET A 8 -5.00 5.19 10.61
N LYS A 9 -5.73 5.32 11.73
CA LYS A 9 -7.03 4.65 11.92
C LYS A 9 -8.07 5.11 10.91
N PHE A 10 -8.15 6.40 10.62
CA PHE A 10 -9.06 6.93 9.59
C PHE A 10 -8.71 6.37 8.20
N PHE A 11 -7.43 6.31 7.85
CA PHE A 11 -6.99 5.72 6.58
C PHE A 11 -7.24 4.22 6.50
N ASP A 12 -7.03 3.48 7.60
CA ASP A 12 -7.36 2.05 7.63
C ASP A 12 -8.88 1.84 7.49
N GLU A 13 -9.67 2.52 8.31
CA GLU A 13 -11.12 2.30 8.35
C GLU A 13 -11.84 2.70 7.05
N ASN A 14 -11.32 3.71 6.33
CA ASN A 14 -11.95 4.24 5.12
C ASN A 14 -11.28 3.79 3.81
N TYR A 15 -10.00 3.40 3.84
CA TYR A 15 -9.20 3.17 2.62
C TYR A 15 -8.31 1.91 2.67
N SER A 16 -8.33 1.10 3.75
CA SER A 16 -7.41 -0.05 3.92
C SER A 16 -7.44 -1.05 2.77
N GLN A 17 -8.58 -1.26 2.11
CA GLN A 17 -8.68 -2.12 0.93
C GLN A 17 -8.43 -1.41 -0.41
N GLU A 18 -8.68 -0.10 -0.47
CA GLU A 18 -8.44 0.71 -1.67
C GLU A 18 -6.94 0.97 -1.88
N ILE A 19 -6.17 1.09 -0.80
CA ILE A 19 -4.73 1.37 -0.85
C ILE A 19 -3.94 0.21 -1.52
N PRO A 20 -4.08 -1.07 -1.11
CA PRO A 20 -3.43 -2.21 -1.76
C PRO A 20 -3.77 -2.29 -3.25
N THR A 21 -5.05 -2.09 -3.57
CA THR A 21 -5.57 -2.15 -4.94
C THR A 21 -4.98 -1.04 -5.81
N ARG A 22 -4.93 0.19 -5.28
CA ARG A 22 -4.37 1.35 -5.97
C ARG A 22 -2.86 1.24 -6.17
N ILE A 23 -2.12 0.76 -5.16
CA ILE A 23 -0.68 0.52 -5.26
C ILE A 23 -0.39 -0.53 -6.33
N LYS A 24 -1.13 -1.64 -6.32
CA LYS A 24 -1.01 -2.69 -7.34
C LYS A 24 -1.34 -2.19 -8.75
N CYS A 25 -2.36 -1.34 -8.87
CA CYS A 25 -2.75 -0.75 -10.14
C CYS A 25 -1.66 0.20 -10.67
N LEU A 26 -1.11 1.07 -9.83
CA LEU A 26 -0.01 1.97 -10.20
C LEU A 26 1.24 1.19 -10.64
N ARG A 27 1.62 0.14 -9.89
CA ARG A 27 2.76 -0.70 -10.27
C ARG A 27 2.58 -1.30 -11.67
N LYS A 28 1.40 -1.86 -11.95
CA LYS A 28 1.08 -2.40 -13.28
C LYS A 28 1.04 -1.32 -14.37
N LYS A 29 0.48 -0.15 -14.07
CA LYS A 29 0.38 0.98 -15.02
C LYS A 29 1.75 1.44 -15.51
N TYR A 30 2.74 1.49 -14.62
CA TYR A 30 4.12 1.84 -14.96
C TYR A 30 4.99 0.64 -15.34
N ASN A 31 4.38 -0.54 -15.51
CA ASN A 31 5.01 -1.80 -15.87
C ASN A 31 6.20 -2.19 -14.97
N LEU A 32 6.13 -1.80 -13.68
CA LEU A 32 7.17 -2.05 -12.69
C LEU A 32 7.03 -3.48 -12.15
N LYS A 33 8.15 -4.19 -12.05
CA LYS A 33 8.23 -5.45 -11.32
C LYS A 33 8.40 -5.15 -9.84
N GLN A 34 8.00 -6.08 -8.98
CA GLN A 34 8.20 -5.93 -7.53
C GLN A 34 9.70 -5.85 -7.17
N SER A 35 10.57 -6.49 -7.96
CA SER A 35 12.03 -6.40 -7.82
C SER A 35 12.57 -4.99 -8.02
N ASP A 36 11.89 -4.17 -8.83
CA ASP A 36 12.33 -2.81 -9.16
C ASP A 36 12.10 -1.85 -7.98
N LEU A 37 11.29 -2.27 -7.00
CA LEU A 37 10.90 -1.50 -5.82
C LEU A 37 11.73 -1.88 -4.56
N GLY A 38 12.82 -2.63 -4.74
CA GLY A 38 13.75 -3.02 -3.67
C GLY A 38 13.33 -4.29 -2.93
N ASN A 39 12.43 -4.17 -1.96
CA ASN A 39 12.02 -5.30 -1.11
C ASN A 39 10.73 -5.98 -1.63
N VAL A 40 10.92 -7.03 -2.43
CA VAL A 40 9.83 -7.83 -3.01
C VAL A 40 8.86 -8.37 -1.95
N GLY A 41 9.38 -8.79 -0.78
CA GLY A 41 8.57 -9.33 0.30
C GLY A 41 7.61 -8.30 0.88
N GLN A 42 8.10 -7.10 1.14
CA GLN A 42 7.28 -6.00 1.66
C GLN A 42 6.24 -5.54 0.62
N VAL A 43 6.65 -5.38 -0.64
CA VAL A 43 5.74 -4.98 -1.73
C VAL A 43 4.63 -6.00 -1.90
N SER A 44 4.92 -7.31 -1.80
CA SER A 44 3.89 -8.34 -1.87
C SER A 44 2.89 -8.27 -0.71
N GLN A 45 3.34 -7.93 0.50
CA GLN A 45 2.46 -7.78 1.66
C GLN A 45 1.53 -6.57 1.51
N VAL A 46 2.09 -5.42 1.12
CA VAL A 46 1.33 -4.20 0.88
C VAL A 46 0.28 -4.38 -0.23
N GLU A 47 0.63 -5.04 -1.34
CA GLU A 47 -0.33 -5.36 -2.41
C GLU A 47 -1.42 -6.38 -2.00
N LYS A 48 -1.21 -7.10 -0.89
CA LYS A 48 -2.18 -8.04 -0.30
C LYS A 48 -2.95 -7.44 0.88
N GLY A 49 -2.67 -6.19 1.27
CA GLY A 49 -3.26 -5.55 2.44
C GLY A 49 -2.80 -6.18 3.76
N LYS A 50 -1.56 -6.67 3.81
CA LYS A 50 -0.92 -7.22 5.01
C LYS A 50 0.23 -6.36 5.48
#